data_AF-A0A1H7REQ0-F1
#
_entry.id   AF-A0A1H7REQ0-F1
#
_cell.length_a   1.000
_cell.length_b   1.000
_cell.length_c   1.000
_cell.angle_alpha   90.00
_cell.angle_beta   90.00
_cell.angle_gamma   90.00
#
_symmetry.space_group_name_H-M   'P 1'
#
loop_
_entity.id
_entity.type
_entity.pdbx_description
1 polymer ?
#
loop_
_entity_poly.entity_id
_entity_poly.type
_entity_poly.pdbx_seq_one_letter_code
_entity_poly.pdbx_strand_id
1 'polypeptide(L)'
;MKFPLKNSIISGAVSMLLLSACSKTSLVTPDDVPGTNELSVNKGVKVQAVQPVGTVVYTSNGYTLTFTNNDGTFDTAEYQRLINTFFTVYPKLLNRFYTGATKQVKFVIDPNYTGVAYTSGDVTTFSAAWFHSHPEDIDVVTHEVMHIVQHYTGGTPGWLTEGIADYARYKFGVNNGPAGWSLPAWNASQNYTDAYRVTARFLAWLELHVRSTIVNDLNTACRNKTYTSNTWNQLTGKSVDQLWSDYSQNPAL
;
A
#
# COMPACT_ATOMS: atom_id res chain seq x y z
N MET A 1 45.75 36.28 28.74
CA MET A 1 44.29 36.29 29.02
C MET A 1 43.53 36.41 27.70
N LYS A 2 42.49 35.58 27.53
CA LYS A 2 41.41 35.53 26.51
C LYS A 2 41.45 34.29 25.60
N PHE A 3 40.28 33.65 25.60
CA PHE A 3 39.90 32.27 25.25
C PHE A 3 39.95 31.91 23.76
N PRO A 4 40.07 30.62 23.39
CA PRO A 4 39.63 30.15 22.09
C PRO A 4 38.14 29.79 22.10
N LEU A 5 37.45 30.17 21.01
CA LEU A 5 36.06 29.85 20.70
C LEU A 5 35.91 28.35 20.40
N LYS A 6 34.96 27.70 21.09
CA LYS A 6 34.47 26.35 20.73
C LYS A 6 33.46 26.49 19.60
N ASN A 7 33.80 26.03 18.39
CA ASN A 7 32.81 25.72 17.36
C ASN A 7 32.09 24.43 17.75
N SER A 8 30.86 24.56 18.25
CA SER A 8 29.92 23.44 18.34
C SER A 8 29.23 23.29 17.00
N ILE A 9 29.59 22.25 16.25
CA ILE A 9 28.84 21.82 15.08
C ILE A 9 27.65 21.03 15.60
N ILE A 10 26.47 21.66 15.59
CA ILE A 10 25.19 20.98 15.80
C ILE A 10 24.92 20.19 14.51
N SER A 11 25.18 18.89 14.55
CA SER A 11 24.74 17.95 13.51
C SER A 11 23.22 17.82 13.62
N GLY A 12 22.50 18.58 12.80
CA GLY A 12 21.08 18.37 12.56
C GLY A 12 20.91 17.08 11.76
N ALA A 13 20.42 16.03 12.41
CA ALA A 13 19.97 14.83 11.71
C ALA A 13 18.80 15.22 10.80
N VAL A 14 19.06 15.30 9.49
CA VAL A 14 18.01 15.38 8.47
C VAL A 14 17.26 14.06 8.54
N SER A 15 16.06 14.09 9.12
CA SER A 15 15.13 12.96 9.06
C SER A 15 14.76 12.78 7.59
N MET A 16 15.43 11.86 6.92
CA MET A 16 15.16 11.51 5.54
C MET A 16 13.80 10.80 5.52
N LEU A 17 12.74 11.54 5.16
CA LEU A 17 11.45 10.93 4.88
C LEU A 17 11.66 9.93 3.75
N LEU A 18 11.52 8.64 4.06
CA LEU A 18 11.50 7.57 3.07
C LEU A 18 10.22 7.75 2.26
N LEU A 19 10.38 8.19 1.01
CA LEU A 19 9.33 8.14 -0.01
C LEU A 19 9.20 6.67 -0.42
N SER A 20 8.10 6.01 -0.08
CA SER A 20 7.77 4.75 -0.73
C SER A 20 7.00 5.05 -2.01
N ALA A 21 7.61 4.78 -3.15
CA ALA A 21 7.02 5.00 -4.47
C ALA A 21 6.72 3.67 -5.14
N CYS A 22 5.44 3.43 -5.44
CA CYS A 22 5.02 2.26 -6.18
C CYS A 22 5.52 2.32 -7.62
N SER A 23 6.34 1.34 -7.97
CA SER A 23 6.80 1.13 -9.34
C SER A 23 5.85 0.23 -10.12
N LYS A 24 5.86 0.36 -11.45
CA LYS A 24 5.04 -0.42 -12.38
C LYS A 24 5.49 -1.89 -12.41
N THR A 25 5.16 -2.68 -11.39
CA THR A 25 5.42 -4.11 -11.43
C THR A 25 4.40 -4.78 -12.34
N SER A 26 4.87 -5.60 -13.28
CA SER A 26 4.11 -6.20 -14.37
C SER A 26 2.78 -6.81 -13.92
N LEU A 27 1.69 -6.36 -14.53
CA LEU A 27 0.40 -7.04 -14.52
C LEU A 27 0.65 -8.48 -14.96
N VAL A 28 0.17 -9.45 -14.19
CA VAL A 28 0.20 -10.86 -14.60
C VAL A 28 -1.00 -11.06 -15.53
N THR A 29 -0.76 -11.61 -16.72
CA THR A 29 -1.82 -11.94 -17.66
C THR A 29 -2.78 -12.95 -17.05
N PRO A 30 -4.11 -12.77 -17.15
CA PRO A 30 -5.07 -13.77 -16.68
C PRO A 30 -5.00 -15.04 -17.56
N ASP A 31 -4.79 -16.20 -16.94
CA ASP A 31 -5.12 -17.49 -17.55
C ASP A 31 -6.64 -17.74 -17.46
N ASP A 32 -7.19 -18.30 -18.52
CA ASP A 32 -8.61 -18.41 -18.88
C ASP A 32 -9.55 -19.02 -17.81
N VAL A 33 -10.72 -18.39 -17.62
CA VAL A 33 -11.96 -19.04 -17.13
C VAL A 33 -13.17 -18.53 -17.96
N PRO A 34 -14.12 -19.40 -18.39
CA PRO A 34 -15.07 -19.08 -19.46
C PRO A 34 -16.47 -18.63 -19.00
N GLY A 35 -17.03 -17.60 -19.68
CA GLY A 35 -18.47 -17.34 -19.91
C GLY A 35 -19.31 -16.86 -18.70
N THR A 36 -20.31 -15.97 -18.77
CA THR A 36 -21.16 -15.46 -19.86
C THR A 36 -22.00 -14.26 -19.37
N ASN A 37 -22.57 -13.54 -20.34
CA ASN A 37 -23.77 -12.68 -20.35
C ASN A 37 -23.64 -11.18 -20.08
N GLU A 38 -23.56 -10.45 -21.20
CA GLU A 38 -23.97 -9.06 -21.34
C GLU A 38 -25.49 -8.91 -21.18
N LEU A 39 -25.91 -7.82 -20.52
CA LEU A 39 -27.25 -7.26 -20.67
C LEU A 39 -27.12 -5.77 -20.97
N SER A 40 -27.68 -5.38 -22.11
CA SER A 40 -27.73 -4.03 -22.65
C SER A 40 -29.03 -3.34 -22.25
N VAL A 41 -28.98 -2.07 -21.79
CA VAL A 41 -30.12 -1.12 -21.83
C VAL A 41 -29.64 0.33 -22.05
N ASN A 42 -30.40 1.02 -22.91
CA ASN A 42 -30.17 2.32 -23.53
C ASN A 42 -30.40 3.56 -22.65
N LYS A 43 -29.67 4.63 -23.05
CA LYS A 43 -29.97 6.08 -23.06
C LYS A 43 -30.84 6.70 -21.94
N GLY A 44 -30.16 7.46 -21.08
CA GLY A 44 -30.71 8.61 -20.35
C GLY A 44 -29.58 9.60 -20.10
N VAL A 45 -29.79 10.88 -20.43
CA VAL A 45 -28.79 11.95 -20.30
C VAL A 45 -28.17 11.94 -18.90
N LYS A 46 -26.87 11.63 -18.80
CA LYS A 46 -26.12 11.78 -17.55
C LYS A 46 -25.73 13.25 -17.41
N VAL A 47 -26.35 13.94 -16.45
CA VAL A 47 -25.81 15.19 -15.94
C VAL A 47 -24.46 14.85 -15.29
N GLN A 48 -23.38 15.20 -15.97
CA GLN A 48 -22.02 15.01 -15.47
C GLN A 48 -21.84 15.98 -14.30
N ALA A 49 -21.80 15.44 -13.07
CA ALA A 49 -21.31 16.23 -11.94
C ALA A 49 -19.86 16.59 -12.26
N VAL A 50 -19.62 17.84 -12.63
CA VAL A 50 -18.28 18.36 -12.92
C VAL A 50 -17.41 18.06 -11.70
N GLN A 51 -16.32 17.31 -11.92
CA GLN A 51 -15.36 17.05 -10.85
C GLN A 51 -14.72 18.37 -10.44
N PRO A 52 -14.73 18.73 -9.15
CA PRO A 52 -14.02 19.91 -8.74
C PRO A 52 -12.52 19.61 -8.84
N VAL A 53 -11.88 20.17 -9.86
CA VAL A 53 -10.46 20.53 -9.75
C VAL A 53 -10.31 21.37 -8.48
N GLY A 54 -9.27 21.11 -7.72
CA GLY A 54 -9.04 21.72 -6.41
C GLY A 54 -9.28 20.75 -5.26
N THR A 55 -9.58 21.29 -4.09
CA THR A 55 -9.54 20.55 -2.82
C THR A 55 -10.92 20.44 -2.19
N VAL A 56 -11.32 19.22 -1.84
CA VAL A 56 -12.55 18.93 -1.11
C VAL A 56 -12.21 18.09 0.13
N VAL A 57 -12.92 18.31 1.23
CA VAL A 57 -12.75 17.56 2.48
C VAL A 57 -13.98 16.68 2.71
N TYR A 58 -13.76 15.38 2.88
CA TYR A 58 -14.77 14.39 3.20
C TYR A 58 -14.56 13.88 4.63
N THR A 59 -15.64 13.69 5.38
CA THR A 59 -15.58 13.15 6.73
C THR A 59 -16.61 12.05 6.92
N SER A 60 -16.24 10.99 7.64
CA SER A 60 -17.16 9.91 8.01
C SER A 60 -16.60 9.16 9.21
N ASN A 61 -17.43 8.91 10.24
CA ASN A 61 -17.08 8.12 11.43
C ASN A 61 -15.76 8.53 12.12
N GLY A 62 -15.46 9.84 12.14
CA GLY A 62 -14.24 10.38 12.74
C GLY A 62 -12.96 10.22 11.88
N TYR A 63 -13.10 9.80 10.62
CA TYR A 63 -12.05 9.81 9.61
C TYR A 63 -12.26 10.99 8.66
N THR A 64 -11.16 11.62 8.24
CA THR A 64 -11.14 12.77 7.34
C THR A 64 -10.23 12.47 6.15
N LEU A 65 -10.77 12.66 4.94
CA LEU A 65 -10.03 12.63 3.69
C LEU A 65 -10.04 14.02 3.05
N THR A 66 -8.86 14.65 2.96
CA THR A 66 -8.67 15.85 2.13
C THR A 66 -8.26 15.41 0.74
N PHE A 67 -9.12 15.54 -0.26
CA PHE A 67 -8.86 15.12 -1.63
C PHE A 67 -8.57 16.35 -2.50
N THR A 68 -7.35 16.44 -3.04
CA THR A 68 -6.93 17.46 -4.02
C THR A 68 -6.86 16.82 -5.41
N ASN A 69 -7.65 17.31 -6.36
CA ASN A 69 -7.55 16.92 -7.77
C ASN A 69 -6.90 18.03 -8.59
N ASN A 70 -5.71 17.78 -9.14
CA ASN A 70 -5.02 18.72 -10.02
C ASN A 70 -5.18 18.40 -11.52
N ASP A 71 -5.94 17.35 -11.87
CA ASP A 71 -6.26 17.00 -13.25
C ASP A 71 -7.74 17.26 -13.57
N GLY A 72 -7.98 18.26 -14.44
CA GLY A 72 -9.34 18.60 -14.88
C GLY A 72 -10.01 17.57 -15.78
N THR A 73 -9.26 16.56 -16.23
CA THR A 73 -9.77 15.46 -17.05
C THR A 73 -10.03 14.17 -16.26
N PHE A 74 -9.71 14.15 -14.97
CA PHE A 74 -9.86 12.96 -14.12
C PHE A 74 -11.31 12.48 -14.08
N ASP A 75 -11.51 11.17 -14.23
CA ASP A 75 -12.85 10.60 -14.32
C ASP A 75 -13.62 10.74 -12.99
N THR A 76 -14.91 11.04 -13.12
CA THR A 76 -15.81 11.27 -11.97
C THR A 76 -16.09 10.02 -11.17
N ALA A 77 -16.30 8.90 -11.85
CA ALA A 77 -16.58 7.65 -11.18
C ALA A 77 -15.31 7.16 -10.48
N GLU A 78 -14.14 7.26 -11.10
CA GLU A 78 -12.86 6.93 -10.49
C GLU A 78 -12.56 7.78 -9.26
N TYR A 79 -12.72 9.11 -9.34
CA TYR A 79 -12.58 10.02 -8.20
C TYR A 79 -13.42 9.56 -7.00
N GLN A 80 -14.70 9.25 -7.23
CA GLN A 80 -15.59 8.77 -6.17
C GLN A 80 -15.22 7.37 -5.67
N ARG A 81 -14.76 6.49 -6.56
CA ARG A 81 -14.28 5.15 -6.18
C ARG A 81 -13.07 5.23 -5.26
N LEU A 82 -12.11 6.11 -5.51
CA LEU A 82 -10.94 6.30 -4.63
C LEU A 82 -11.36 6.74 -3.21
N ILE A 83 -12.33 7.66 -3.11
CA ILE A 83 -12.90 8.11 -1.83
C ILE A 83 -13.59 6.94 -1.11
N ASN A 84 -14.43 6.19 -1.82
CA ASN A 84 -15.16 5.05 -1.27
C ASN A 84 -14.21 3.94 -0.80
N THR A 85 -13.14 3.66 -1.57
CA THR A 85 -12.10 2.70 -1.19
C THR A 85 -11.45 3.14 0.12
N PHE A 86 -11.03 4.41 0.25
CA PHE A 86 -10.43 4.92 1.48
C PHE A 86 -11.32 4.67 2.71
N PHE A 87 -12.58 5.12 2.66
CA PHE A 87 -13.50 4.98 3.81
C PHE A 87 -13.88 3.52 4.09
N THR A 88 -13.71 2.62 3.12
CA THR A 88 -13.94 1.18 3.29
C THR A 88 -12.76 0.47 3.93
N VAL A 89 -11.53 0.77 3.49
CA VAL A 89 -10.34 -0.02 3.84
C VAL A 89 -9.56 0.59 5.00
N TYR A 90 -9.41 1.91 5.05
CA TYR A 90 -8.52 2.57 6.01
C TYR A 90 -8.90 2.31 7.48
N PRO A 91 -10.19 2.37 7.89
CA PRO A 91 -10.59 2.00 9.24
C PRO A 91 -10.22 0.56 9.63
N LYS A 92 -10.33 -0.39 8.68
CA LYS A 92 -9.97 -1.79 8.90
C LYS A 92 -8.47 -1.97 9.09
N LEU A 93 -7.66 -1.26 8.30
CA LEU A 93 -6.20 -1.28 8.42
C LEU A 93 -5.74 -0.70 9.77
N LEU A 94 -6.28 0.44 10.19
CA LEU A 94 -5.98 1.02 11.52
C LEU A 94 -6.33 0.04 12.64
N ASN A 95 -7.55 -0.51 12.60
CA ASN A 95 -8.01 -1.42 13.63
C ASN A 95 -7.12 -2.67 13.75
N ARG A 96 -6.66 -3.21 12.61
CA ARG A 96 -5.83 -4.42 12.60
C ARG A 96 -4.38 -4.14 12.96
N PHE A 97 -3.77 -3.12 12.36
CA PHE A 97 -2.32 -2.97 12.37
C PHE A 97 -1.84 -1.87 13.31
N TYR A 98 -2.58 -0.77 13.48
CA TYR A 98 -2.21 0.32 14.38
C TYR A 98 -3.32 1.34 14.60
N THR A 99 -3.93 1.32 15.78
CA THR A 99 -4.99 2.27 16.14
C THR A 99 -4.48 3.69 16.41
N GLY A 100 -3.17 3.87 16.58
CA GLY A 100 -2.54 5.17 16.81
C GLY A 100 -2.16 5.94 15.55
N ALA A 101 -2.41 5.41 14.35
CA ALA A 101 -2.20 6.15 13.11
C ALA A 101 -3.18 7.34 13.01
N THR A 102 -2.81 8.36 12.23
CA THR A 102 -3.68 9.51 11.99
C THR A 102 -5.02 9.08 11.39
N LYS A 103 -6.09 9.80 11.73
CA LYS A 103 -7.40 9.65 11.05
C LYS A 103 -7.63 10.73 9.99
N GLN A 104 -6.63 11.58 9.77
CA GLN A 104 -6.62 12.64 8.77
C GLN A 104 -5.63 12.24 7.69
N VAL A 105 -6.12 12.05 6.47
CA VAL A 105 -5.32 11.63 5.31
C VAL A 105 -5.58 12.60 4.17
N LYS A 106 -4.56 12.85 3.34
CA LYS A 106 -4.66 13.66 2.14
C LYS A 106 -4.39 12.83 0.89
N PHE A 107 -5.29 12.89 -0.08
CA PHE A 107 -5.06 12.38 -1.43
C PHE A 107 -4.77 13.53 -2.38
N VAL A 108 -3.83 13.30 -3.30
CA VAL A 108 -3.49 14.24 -4.38
C VAL A 108 -3.49 13.48 -5.70
N ILE A 109 -4.31 13.90 -6.65
CA ILE A 109 -4.15 13.50 -8.05
C ILE A 109 -3.15 14.45 -8.70
N ASP A 110 -2.03 13.93 -9.16
CA ASP A 110 -0.96 14.69 -9.81
C ASP A 110 -0.88 14.31 -11.31
N PRO A 111 -1.18 15.24 -12.23
CA PRO A 111 -1.08 14.99 -13.67
C PRO A 111 0.36 14.85 -14.17
N ASN A 112 1.36 15.30 -13.38
CA ASN A 112 2.77 15.27 -13.77
C ASN A 112 3.53 14.07 -13.19
N TYR A 113 2.92 13.33 -12.26
CA TYR A 113 3.56 12.17 -11.65
C TYR A 113 3.53 10.95 -12.58
N THR A 114 4.69 10.34 -12.80
CA THR A 114 4.90 9.28 -13.81
C THR A 114 4.94 7.85 -13.26
N GLY A 115 4.92 7.71 -11.93
CA GLY A 115 4.79 6.43 -11.23
C GLY A 115 3.33 5.97 -11.13
N VAL A 116 3.02 5.08 -10.19
CA VAL A 116 1.65 4.64 -9.91
C VAL A 116 1.05 5.55 -8.82
N ALA A 117 1.64 5.47 -7.63
CA ALA A 117 1.36 6.32 -6.49
C ALA A 117 2.56 6.33 -5.53
N TYR A 118 2.54 7.21 -4.55
CA TYR A 118 3.47 7.19 -3.43
C TYR A 118 2.84 7.82 -2.19
N THR A 119 3.34 7.44 -1.02
CA THR A 119 2.90 7.99 0.26
C THR A 119 4.06 8.60 1.03
N SER A 120 3.84 9.79 1.58
CA SER A 120 4.77 10.51 2.43
C SER A 120 4.01 11.17 3.59
N GLY A 121 4.30 10.73 4.82
CA GLY A 121 3.54 11.15 6.00
C GLY A 121 2.09 10.69 5.89
N ASP A 122 1.16 11.64 5.90
CA ASP A 122 -0.28 11.43 5.74
C ASP A 122 -0.80 11.80 4.34
N VAL A 123 0.11 12.07 3.39
CA VAL A 123 -0.22 12.43 2.02
C VAL A 123 0.09 11.28 1.08
N THR A 124 -0.94 10.83 0.36
CA THR A 124 -0.81 9.91 -0.77
C THR A 124 -1.02 10.66 -2.08
N THR A 125 -0.06 10.54 -2.99
CA THR A 125 -0.13 11.13 -4.33
C THR A 125 -0.33 10.00 -5.35
N PHE A 126 -1.28 10.19 -6.25
CA PHE A 126 -1.64 9.26 -7.31
C PHE A 126 -1.35 9.87 -8.68
N SER A 127 -0.85 9.05 -9.62
CA SER A 127 -0.67 9.48 -11.01
C SER A 127 -2.01 9.54 -11.72
N ALA A 128 -2.35 10.71 -12.27
CA ALA A 128 -3.55 10.81 -13.11
C ALA A 128 -3.45 9.91 -14.34
N ALA A 129 -2.27 9.88 -14.97
CA ALA A 129 -2.01 9.06 -16.16
C ALA A 129 -2.14 7.55 -15.90
N TRP A 130 -1.80 7.08 -14.69
CA TRP A 130 -2.03 5.69 -14.31
C TRP A 130 -3.52 5.36 -14.31
N PHE A 131 -4.34 6.15 -13.62
CA PHE A 131 -5.78 5.89 -13.51
C PHE A 131 -6.50 6.03 -14.85
N HIS A 132 -6.10 6.98 -15.70
CA HIS A 132 -6.60 7.05 -17.09
C HIS A 132 -6.38 5.77 -17.90
N SER A 133 -5.29 5.04 -17.61
CA SER A 133 -4.95 3.79 -18.31
C SER A 133 -5.37 2.52 -17.57
N HIS A 134 -5.62 2.63 -16.26
CA HIS A 134 -5.94 1.52 -15.36
C HIS A 134 -7.09 1.93 -14.41
N PRO A 135 -8.29 2.22 -14.95
CA PRO A 135 -9.40 2.80 -14.17
C PRO A 135 -9.94 1.87 -13.08
N GLU A 136 -9.64 0.57 -13.18
CA GLU A 136 -10.00 -0.45 -12.20
C GLU A 136 -9.00 -0.56 -11.03
N ASP A 137 -7.80 0.03 -11.11
CA ASP A 137 -6.73 -0.17 -10.12
C ASP A 137 -6.88 0.69 -8.85
N ILE A 138 -8.11 0.84 -8.36
CA ILE A 138 -8.44 1.65 -7.18
C ILE A 138 -7.85 1.11 -5.87
N ASP A 139 -7.42 -0.16 -5.85
CA ASP A 139 -6.79 -0.80 -4.69
C ASP A 139 -5.32 -0.41 -4.49
N VAL A 140 -4.75 0.39 -5.39
CA VAL A 140 -3.55 1.18 -5.08
C VAL A 140 -3.78 2.00 -3.82
N VAL A 141 -4.99 2.51 -3.58
CA VAL A 141 -5.35 3.17 -2.31
C VAL A 141 -5.03 2.28 -1.11
N THR A 142 -5.43 1.00 -1.13
CA THR A 142 -5.25 0.07 -0.01
C THR A 142 -3.77 -0.15 0.32
N HIS A 143 -2.92 -0.25 -0.72
CA HIS A 143 -1.47 -0.31 -0.56
C HIS A 143 -0.94 0.97 0.08
N GLU A 144 -1.23 2.11 -0.54
CA GLU A 144 -0.66 3.40 -0.14
C GLU A 144 -1.07 3.82 1.28
N VAL A 145 -2.35 3.66 1.63
CA VAL A 145 -2.80 4.02 2.98
C VAL A 145 -2.26 3.08 4.04
N MET A 146 -1.81 1.86 3.67
CA MET A 146 -1.09 0.99 4.60
C MET A 146 0.24 1.60 5.01
N HIS A 147 0.95 2.34 4.14
CA HIS A 147 2.17 3.05 4.53
C HIS A 147 1.93 4.10 5.62
N ILE A 148 0.76 4.75 5.62
CA ILE A 148 0.36 5.66 6.69
C ILE A 148 0.19 4.89 8.02
N VAL A 149 -0.42 3.70 7.96
CA VAL A 149 -0.65 2.85 9.15
C VAL A 149 0.64 2.23 9.68
N GLN A 150 1.58 1.89 8.79
CA GLN A 150 2.90 1.42 9.15
C GLN A 150 3.58 2.44 10.06
N HIS A 151 3.54 3.72 9.69
CA HIS A 151 4.15 4.82 10.45
C HIS A 151 5.62 4.52 10.81
N TYR A 152 6.34 3.92 9.86
CA TYR A 152 7.74 3.56 10.04
C TYR A 152 8.62 4.80 9.98
N THR A 153 9.58 4.91 10.90
CA THR A 153 10.50 6.06 10.99
C THR A 153 11.95 5.67 10.67
N GLY A 154 12.12 4.64 9.83
CA GLY A 154 13.41 4.07 9.41
C GLY A 154 13.76 2.74 10.12
N GLY A 155 14.81 2.06 9.63
CA GLY A 155 15.31 0.80 10.22
C GLY A 155 14.59 -0.47 9.77
N THR A 156 13.62 -0.37 8.85
CA THR A 156 12.89 -1.51 8.28
C THR A 156 13.38 -1.80 6.86
N PRO A 157 13.61 -3.07 6.49
CA PRO A 157 13.95 -3.42 5.11
C PRO A 157 12.83 -3.04 4.15
N GLY A 158 13.18 -2.38 3.03
CA GLY A 158 12.20 -1.93 2.03
C GLY A 158 11.31 -3.05 1.52
N TRP A 159 11.86 -4.24 1.25
CA TRP A 159 11.08 -5.38 0.79
C TRP A 159 9.95 -5.79 1.74
N LEU A 160 10.18 -5.65 3.06
CA LEU A 160 9.18 -5.99 4.06
C LEU A 160 8.14 -4.86 4.20
N THR A 161 8.58 -3.61 4.09
CA THR A 161 7.68 -2.44 4.03
C THR A 161 6.67 -2.59 2.89
N GLU A 162 7.15 -2.82 1.67
CA GLU A 162 6.30 -3.00 0.49
C GLU A 162 5.50 -4.30 0.54
N GLY A 163 6.11 -5.39 1.01
CA GLY A 163 5.42 -6.68 1.13
C GLY A 163 4.23 -6.65 2.09
N ILE A 164 4.35 -5.92 3.21
CA ILE A 164 3.22 -5.73 4.14
C ILE A 164 2.12 -4.87 3.50
N ALA A 165 2.48 -3.85 2.72
CA ALA A 165 1.52 -3.01 2.02
C ALA A 165 0.73 -3.81 0.96
N ASP A 166 1.40 -4.65 0.17
CA ASP A 166 0.72 -5.52 -0.79
C ASP A 166 -0.02 -6.69 -0.13
N TYR A 167 0.43 -7.17 1.04
CA TYR A 167 -0.34 -8.12 1.84
C TYR A 167 -1.67 -7.48 2.30
N ALA A 168 -1.62 -6.22 2.74
CA ALA A 168 -2.83 -5.47 3.10
C ALA A 168 -3.75 -5.31 1.89
N ARG A 169 -3.21 -4.94 0.72
CA ARG A 169 -3.96 -4.91 -0.54
C ARG A 169 -4.60 -6.25 -0.88
N TYR A 170 -3.89 -7.37 -0.72
CA TYR A 170 -4.42 -8.71 -0.96
C TYR A 170 -5.61 -9.04 -0.05
N LYS A 171 -5.53 -8.71 1.25
CA LYS A 171 -6.57 -9.06 2.24
C LYS A 171 -7.75 -8.10 2.28
N PHE A 172 -7.52 -6.81 2.04
CA PHE A 172 -8.49 -5.74 2.27
C PHE A 172 -8.93 -5.03 1.00
N GLY A 173 -8.26 -5.28 -0.12
CA GLY A 173 -8.62 -4.72 -1.41
C GLY A 173 -10.03 -5.12 -1.83
N VAL A 174 -10.73 -4.20 -2.48
CA VAL A 174 -12.15 -4.32 -2.84
C VAL A 174 -12.37 -4.49 -4.35
N ASN A 175 -11.31 -4.35 -5.16
CA ASN A 175 -11.37 -4.35 -6.62
C ASN A 175 -10.16 -5.02 -7.31
N ASN A 176 -9.37 -5.83 -6.59
CA ASN A 176 -8.22 -6.52 -7.16
C ASN A 176 -8.57 -7.36 -8.41
N GLY A 177 -9.68 -8.11 -8.39
CA GLY A 177 -10.12 -8.95 -9.51
C GLY A 177 -10.33 -8.16 -10.81
N PRO A 178 -11.24 -7.16 -10.83
CA PRO A 178 -11.43 -6.28 -11.99
C PRO A 178 -10.16 -5.53 -12.43
N ALA A 179 -9.25 -5.21 -11.49
CA ALA A 179 -7.95 -4.60 -11.80
C ALA A 179 -6.93 -5.57 -12.44
N GLY A 180 -7.23 -6.87 -12.53
CA GLY A 180 -6.26 -7.89 -12.93
C GLY A 180 -5.11 -8.05 -11.93
N TRP A 181 -5.30 -7.62 -10.68
CA TRP A 181 -4.30 -7.72 -9.63
C TRP A 181 -4.50 -8.99 -8.81
N SER A 182 -3.42 -9.72 -8.59
CA SER A 182 -3.42 -10.97 -7.82
C SER A 182 -2.07 -11.22 -7.16
N LEU A 183 -1.99 -12.11 -6.19
CA LEU A 183 -0.69 -12.63 -5.76
C LEU A 183 -0.13 -13.56 -6.85
N PRO A 184 1.13 -13.41 -7.30
CA PRO A 184 1.71 -14.26 -8.32
C PRO A 184 1.74 -15.71 -7.84
N ALA A 185 1.78 -16.68 -8.77
CA ALA A 185 2.16 -18.04 -8.40
C ALA A 185 3.62 -18.04 -7.89
N TRP A 186 3.95 -19.03 -7.06
CA TRP A 186 5.33 -19.27 -6.67
C TRP A 186 6.19 -19.57 -7.92
N ASN A 187 7.40 -19.04 -7.94
CA ASN A 187 8.42 -19.33 -8.95
C ASN A 187 9.79 -19.45 -8.29
N ALA A 188 10.61 -20.41 -8.71
CA ALA A 188 11.96 -20.63 -8.20
C ALA A 188 12.93 -19.44 -8.37
N SER A 189 12.66 -18.54 -9.33
CA SER A 189 13.45 -17.31 -9.53
C SER A 189 13.09 -16.18 -8.57
N GLN A 190 12.02 -16.34 -7.77
CA GLN A 190 11.59 -15.35 -6.80
C GLN A 190 12.35 -15.46 -5.48
N ASN A 191 12.37 -14.37 -4.72
CA ASN A 191 12.87 -14.33 -3.35
C ASN A 191 11.93 -13.53 -2.43
N TYR A 192 11.92 -13.82 -1.13
CA TYR A 192 11.17 -13.02 -0.16
C TYR A 192 11.58 -11.54 -0.15
N THR A 193 12.78 -11.19 -0.64
CA THR A 193 13.25 -9.81 -0.77
C THR A 193 12.78 -9.10 -2.04
N ASP A 194 12.02 -9.75 -2.93
CA ASP A 194 11.53 -9.15 -4.18
C ASP A 194 10.43 -8.09 -3.96
N ALA A 195 10.07 -7.83 -2.69
CA ALA A 195 9.09 -6.85 -2.27
C ALA A 195 7.67 -7.16 -2.81
N TYR A 196 6.76 -6.21 -2.61
CA TYR A 196 5.43 -6.18 -3.24
C TYR A 196 4.71 -7.54 -3.18
N ARG A 197 4.09 -7.94 -4.29
CA ARG A 197 3.23 -9.13 -4.43
C ARG A 197 3.96 -10.44 -4.08
N VAL A 198 5.26 -10.56 -4.34
CA VAL A 198 6.04 -11.77 -4.03
C VAL A 198 6.18 -11.92 -2.52
N THR A 199 6.67 -10.87 -1.85
CA THR A 199 6.75 -10.86 -0.39
C THR A 199 5.36 -10.99 0.25
N ALA A 200 4.36 -10.30 -0.28
CA ALA A 200 2.98 -10.35 0.22
C ALA A 200 2.40 -11.77 0.18
N ARG A 201 2.69 -12.53 -0.87
CA ARG A 201 2.28 -13.94 -0.96
C ARG A 201 2.93 -14.79 0.11
N PHE A 202 4.23 -14.61 0.33
CA PHE A 202 4.93 -15.31 1.38
C PHE A 202 4.40 -14.96 2.77
N LEU A 203 4.10 -13.69 3.04
CA LEU A 203 3.44 -13.25 4.27
C LEU A 203 2.06 -13.89 4.46
N ALA A 204 1.27 -14.00 3.38
CA ALA A 204 -0.02 -14.68 3.42
C ALA A 204 0.12 -16.18 3.73
N TRP A 205 1.13 -16.84 3.17
CA TRP A 205 1.43 -18.25 3.45
C TRP A 205 1.87 -18.44 4.90
N LEU A 206 2.75 -17.58 5.42
CA LEU A 206 3.19 -17.62 6.81
C LEU A 206 2.04 -17.45 7.80
N GLU A 207 1.12 -16.52 7.52
CA GLU A 207 -0.05 -16.33 8.34
C GLU A 207 -0.94 -17.57 8.39
N LEU A 208 -1.11 -18.22 7.24
CA LEU A 208 -1.97 -19.40 7.12
C LEU A 208 -1.36 -20.64 7.79
N HIS A 209 -0.06 -20.89 7.58
CA HIS A 209 0.57 -22.18 7.89
C HIS A 209 1.52 -22.15 9.09
N VAL A 210 2.06 -20.99 9.44
CA VAL A 210 3.13 -20.89 10.45
C VAL A 210 2.64 -20.19 11.71
N ARG A 211 2.12 -18.95 11.56
CA ARG A 211 1.69 -18.13 12.69
C ARG A 211 0.68 -17.09 12.25
N SER A 212 -0.55 -17.23 12.74
CA SER A 212 -1.68 -16.36 12.39
C SER A 212 -1.50 -14.87 12.72
N THR A 213 -0.58 -14.50 13.61
CA THR A 213 -0.27 -13.11 13.96
C THR A 213 1.00 -12.56 13.30
N ILE A 214 1.68 -13.34 12.46
CA ILE A 214 3.03 -13.01 11.96
C ILE A 214 3.13 -11.62 11.33
N VAL A 215 2.15 -11.24 10.49
CA VAL A 215 2.17 -9.93 9.82
C VAL A 215 1.97 -8.79 10.81
N ASN A 216 1.08 -8.96 11.79
CA ASN A 216 0.85 -7.97 12.85
C ASN A 216 2.09 -7.78 13.73
N ASP A 217 2.75 -8.88 14.09
CA ASP A 217 3.95 -8.88 14.93
C ASP A 217 5.13 -8.22 14.21
N LEU A 218 5.35 -8.57 12.92
CA LEU A 218 6.37 -7.95 12.08
C LEU A 218 6.13 -6.45 11.90
N ASN A 219 4.91 -6.06 11.52
CA ASN A 219 4.54 -4.65 11.36
C ASN A 219 4.80 -3.84 12.64
N THR A 220 4.49 -4.42 13.81
CA THR A 220 4.76 -3.80 15.11
C THR A 220 6.25 -3.67 15.38
N ALA A 221 7.04 -4.72 15.14
CA ALA A 221 8.49 -4.70 15.32
C ALA A 221 9.18 -3.67 14.40
N CYS A 222 8.73 -3.58 13.15
CA CYS A 222 9.20 -2.59 12.18
C CYS A 222 8.92 -1.16 12.64
N ARG A 223 7.66 -0.87 13.02
CA ARG A 223 7.27 0.45 13.53
C ARG A 223 8.04 0.85 14.79
N ASN A 224 8.23 -0.09 15.72
CA ASN A 224 8.90 0.16 16.99
C ASN A 224 10.43 0.14 16.88
N LYS A 225 10.99 -0.05 15.68
CA LYS A 225 12.44 -0.14 15.43
C LYS A 225 13.13 -1.28 16.21
N THR A 226 12.39 -2.34 16.51
CA THR A 226 12.90 -3.54 17.17
C THR A 226 13.08 -4.71 16.19
N TYR A 227 12.71 -4.53 14.92
CA TYR A 227 12.93 -5.53 13.89
C TYR A 227 14.44 -5.79 13.68
N THR A 228 14.81 -7.07 13.70
CA THR A 228 16.13 -7.57 13.34
C THR A 228 15.98 -8.86 12.54
N SER A 229 17.07 -9.36 11.93
CA SER A 229 17.06 -10.69 11.31
C SER A 229 16.63 -11.80 12.28
N ASN A 230 16.90 -11.62 13.59
CA ASN A 230 16.51 -12.58 14.62
C ASN A 230 15.02 -12.53 14.98
N THR A 231 14.28 -11.51 14.59
CA THR A 231 12.82 -11.40 14.84
C THR A 231 12.07 -12.60 14.26
N TRP A 232 12.48 -13.11 13.09
CA TRP A 232 11.90 -14.31 12.48
C TRP A 232 12.05 -15.55 13.39
N ASN A 233 13.25 -15.77 13.92
CA ASN A 233 13.52 -16.87 14.86
C ASN A 233 12.71 -16.72 16.14
N GLN A 234 12.61 -15.50 16.69
CA GLN A 234 11.84 -15.25 17.90
C GLN A 234 10.34 -15.53 17.73
N LEU A 235 9.78 -15.20 16.56
CA LEU A 235 8.35 -15.38 16.30
C LEU A 235 7.98 -16.79 15.85
N THR A 236 8.89 -17.50 15.18
CA THR A 236 8.57 -18.75 14.46
C THR A 236 9.48 -19.94 14.80
N GLY A 237 10.60 -19.72 15.49
CA GLY A 237 11.65 -20.71 15.71
C GLY A 237 12.54 -20.98 14.48
N LYS A 238 12.35 -20.26 13.37
CA LYS A 238 13.11 -20.42 12.12
C LYS A 238 13.63 -19.08 11.58
N SER A 239 14.72 -19.11 10.83
CA SER A 239 15.17 -17.94 10.06
C SER A 239 14.24 -17.68 8.87
N VAL A 240 14.26 -16.46 8.33
CA VAL A 240 13.49 -16.13 7.12
C VAL A 240 13.87 -17.01 5.92
N ASP A 241 15.15 -17.41 5.80
CA ASP A 241 15.61 -18.31 4.74
C ASP A 241 15.04 -19.72 4.89
N GLN A 242 14.98 -20.24 6.12
CA GLN A 242 14.36 -21.54 6.40
C GLN A 242 12.86 -21.50 6.11
N LEU A 243 12.17 -20.43 6.50
CA LEU A 243 10.76 -20.23 6.21
C LEU A 243 10.49 -20.13 4.70
N TRP A 244 11.35 -19.44 3.96
CA TRP A 244 11.24 -19.38 2.50
C TRP A 244 11.46 -20.74 1.86
N SER A 245 12.40 -21.55 2.38
CA SER A 245 12.61 -22.92 1.95
C SER A 245 11.42 -23.83 2.23
N ASP A 246 10.73 -23.65 3.37
CA ASP A 246 9.49 -24.38 3.66
C ASP A 246 8.38 -23.98 2.68
N TYR A 247 8.22 -22.67 2.44
CA TYR A 247 7.25 -22.11 1.50
C TYR A 247 7.48 -22.63 0.07
N SER A 248 8.73 -22.70 -0.38
CA SER A 248 9.04 -23.18 -1.74
C SER A 248 8.74 -24.66 -1.95
N GLN A 249 8.74 -25.48 -0.89
CA GLN A 249 8.37 -26.88 -0.95
C GLN A 249 6.85 -27.09 -0.95
N ASN A 250 6.09 -26.20 -0.31
CA ASN A 250 4.64 -26.32 -0.16
C ASN A 250 3.91 -24.97 -0.39
N PRO A 251 3.94 -24.38 -1.60
CA PRO A 251 3.56 -22.98 -1.83
C PRO A 251 2.04 -22.69 -1.89
N ALA A 252 1.21 -23.66 -1.48
CA ALA A 252 -0.24 -23.55 -1.53
C ALA A 252 -0.76 -22.49 -0.54
N LEU A 253 -1.66 -21.63 -1.02
CA LEU A 253 -2.44 -20.69 -0.22
C LEU A 253 -3.87 -21.20 -0.04
#